data_AF-A0A7J3QS59-F1
#
_entry.id   AF-A0A7J3QS59-F1
#
_cell.length_a   1.000
_cell.length_b   1.000
_cell.length_c   1.000
_cell.angle_alpha   90.00
_cell.angle_beta   90.00
_cell.angle_gamma   90.00
#
_symmetry.space_group_name_H-M   'P 1'
#
loop_
_entity.id
_entity.type
_entity.pdbx_description
1 polymer ?
#
loop_
_entity_poly.entity_id
_entity_poly.type
_entity_poly.pdbx_seq_one_letter_code
_entity_poly.pdbx_strand_id
1 'polypeptide(L)'
;MSYEDFTKQERVHIDPYGYVHVCHGISIGNTWRKPLSKIIEEYDPYANPILEPLIRGGPVALVEKYNLPHDEAYANACHLCCIARQMLRDRFPEILAPGQMYGEGLNG
;
A
#
# COMPACT_ATOMS: atom_id res chain seq x y z
N MET A 1 -15.49 -9.55 1.92
CA MET A 1 -14.01 -9.50 2.00
C MET A 1 -13.69 -8.61 3.19
N SER A 2 -13.06 -9.13 4.24
CA SER A 2 -12.71 -8.32 5.41
C SER A 2 -11.68 -7.27 5.01
N TYR A 3 -11.88 -6.03 5.44
CA TYR A 3 -10.86 -5.00 5.33
C TYR A 3 -9.70 -5.35 6.27
N GLU A 4 -8.46 -5.14 5.82
CA GLU A 4 -7.28 -5.30 6.67
C GLU A 4 -7.28 -4.18 7.72
N ASP A 5 -7.10 -4.54 9.00
CA ASP A 5 -6.86 -3.59 10.07
C ASP A 5 -5.36 -3.37 10.20
N PHE A 6 -4.86 -2.30 9.59
CA PHE A 6 -3.43 -1.96 9.60
C PHE A 6 -2.88 -1.68 11.00
N THR A 7 -3.74 -1.42 12.00
CA THR A 7 -3.33 -1.22 13.40
C THR A 7 -3.22 -2.52 14.18
N LYS A 8 -3.79 -3.61 13.64
CA LYS A 8 -3.76 -4.96 14.20
C LYS A 8 -3.37 -5.96 13.12
N GLN A 9 -2.21 -5.74 12.52
CA GLN A 9 -1.73 -6.57 11.43
C GLN A 9 -1.37 -7.98 11.94
N GLU A 10 -2.21 -8.98 11.63
CA GLU A 10 -1.99 -10.37 12.05
C GLU A 10 -1.13 -11.17 11.07
N ARG A 11 -1.06 -10.73 9.82
CA ARG A 11 -0.39 -11.45 8.72
C ARG A 11 0.30 -10.49 7.78
N VAL A 12 1.37 -10.94 7.15
CA VAL A 12 1.98 -10.27 6.00
C VAL A 12 2.19 -11.29 4.90
N HIS A 13 2.27 -10.84 3.65
CA HIS A 13 2.76 -11.69 2.56
C HIS A 13 4.09 -11.15 2.06
N ILE A 14 4.97 -12.05 1.65
CA ILE A 14 6.27 -11.72 1.09
C ILE A 14 6.26 -12.19 -0.35
N ASP A 15 6.58 -11.30 -1.28
CA ASP A 15 6.62 -11.62 -2.70
C ASP A 15 8.00 -12.17 -3.14
N PRO A 16 8.14 -12.68 -4.38
CA PRO A 16 9.41 -13.18 -4.89
C PRO A 16 10.54 -12.15 -5.00
N TYR A 17 10.24 -10.84 -4.89
CA TYR A 17 11.21 -9.76 -4.88
C TYR A 17 11.60 -9.34 -3.46
N GLY A 18 11.10 -10.05 -2.46
CA GLY A 18 11.41 -9.85 -1.04
C GLY A 18 10.59 -8.74 -0.37
N TYR A 19 9.68 -8.06 -1.06
CA TYR A 19 8.83 -7.03 -0.43
C TYR A 19 7.86 -7.68 0.56
N VAL A 20 7.75 -7.08 1.74
CA VAL A 20 6.82 -7.48 2.81
C VAL A 20 5.61 -6.58 2.72
N HIS A 21 4.43 -7.17 2.56
CA HIS A 21 3.19 -6.46 2.26
C HIS A 21 2.16 -6.61 3.38
N VAL A 22 1.55 -5.48 3.76
CA VAL A 22 0.39 -5.43 4.68
C VAL A 22 -0.95 -5.34 3.91
N CYS A 23 -0.88 -4.91 2.66
CA CYS A 23 -1.95 -4.98 1.66
C CYS A 23 -1.28 -5.23 0.30
N HIS A 24 -2.00 -5.79 -0.67
CA HIS A 24 -1.45 -6.02 -2.01
C HIS A 24 -1.00 -4.69 -2.63
N GLY A 25 0.31 -4.54 -2.84
CA GLY A 25 0.93 -3.30 -3.36
C GLY A 25 1.30 -2.26 -2.29
N ILE A 26 1.13 -2.54 -0.99
CA ILE A 26 1.61 -1.67 0.09
C ILE A 26 2.67 -2.43 0.89
N SER A 27 3.92 -2.11 0.63
CA SER A 27 5.09 -2.66 1.30
C SER A 27 5.51 -1.85 2.52
N ILE A 28 5.96 -2.57 3.55
CA ILE A 28 6.56 -2.02 4.78
C ILE A 28 8.06 -2.27 4.88
N GLY A 29 8.66 -2.91 3.88
CA GLY A 29 10.08 -3.23 3.85
C GLY A 29 10.41 -4.34 2.87
N ASN A 30 11.70 -4.66 2.74
CA ASN A 30 12.18 -5.72 1.86
C ASN A 30 13.15 -6.64 2.61
N THR A 31 12.84 -7.94 2.63
CA THR A 31 13.60 -8.98 3.34
C THR A 31 15.02 -9.19 2.82
N TRP A 32 15.30 -8.83 1.58
CA TRP A 32 16.66 -8.87 1.04
C TRP A 32 17.52 -7.70 1.55
N ARG A 33 16.88 -6.65 2.07
CA ARG A 33 17.55 -5.44 2.59
C ARG A 33 17.57 -5.38 4.11
N LYS A 34 16.55 -5.89 4.79
CA LYS A 34 16.38 -5.85 6.24
C LYS A 34 15.78 -7.16 6.75
N PRO A 35 16.25 -7.75 7.87
CA PRO A 35 15.64 -8.93 8.45
C PRO A 35 14.15 -8.74 8.71
N LEU A 36 13.33 -9.77 8.42
CA LEU A 36 11.87 -9.70 8.59
C LEU A 36 11.47 -9.29 10.02
N SER A 37 12.14 -9.80 11.04
CA SER A 37 11.89 -9.44 12.43
C SER A 37 12.03 -7.94 12.69
N LYS A 38 13.02 -7.29 12.08
CA LYS A 38 13.23 -5.83 12.18
C LYS A 38 12.19 -5.05 11.39
N ILE A 39 11.77 -5.54 10.23
CA ILE A 39 10.66 -4.93 9.47
C ILE A 39 9.37 -4.92 10.30
N ILE A 40 9.08 -6.01 11.01
CA ILE A 40 7.90 -6.14 11.86
C ILE A 40 8.02 -5.28 13.12
N GLU A 41 9.19 -5.31 13.79
CA GLU A 41 9.43 -4.53 15.02
C GLU A 41 9.32 -3.01 14.78
N GLU A 42 9.76 -2.53 13.62
CA GLU A 42 9.74 -1.11 13.24
C GLU A 42 8.43 -0.69 12.54
N TYR A 43 7.44 -1.59 12.42
CA TYR A 43 6.19 -1.28 11.76
C TYR A 43 5.37 -0.24 12.55
N ASP A 44 5.32 0.98 12.02
CA ASP A 44 4.44 2.04 12.50
C ASP A 44 3.53 2.52 11.35
N PRO A 45 2.25 2.13 11.35
CA PRO A 45 1.35 2.51 10.27
C PRO A 45 0.94 3.99 10.31
N TYR A 46 1.07 4.67 11.46
CA TYR A 46 0.73 6.09 11.58
C TYR A 46 1.85 7.00 11.04
N ALA A 47 3.10 6.52 11.08
CA ALA A 47 4.22 7.19 10.41
C ALA A 47 4.21 6.97 8.88
N ASN A 48 3.49 5.98 8.37
CA ASN A 48 3.47 5.65 6.96
C ASN A 48 2.53 6.60 6.17
N PRO A 49 3.04 7.31 5.14
CA PRO A 49 2.28 8.34 4.42
C PRO A 49 1.06 7.81 3.63
N ILE A 50 1.01 6.50 3.35
CA ILE A 50 -0.08 5.82 2.67
C ILE A 50 -1.03 5.16 3.67
N LEU A 51 -0.52 4.48 4.69
CA LEU A 51 -1.38 3.79 5.66
C LEU A 51 -2.12 4.74 6.59
N GLU A 52 -1.49 5.83 7.03
CA GLU A 52 -2.11 6.81 7.92
C GLU A 52 -3.47 7.32 7.41
N PRO A 53 -3.62 7.84 6.17
CA PRO A 53 -4.92 8.27 5.68
C PRO A 53 -5.90 7.10 5.51
N LEU A 54 -5.42 5.91 5.13
CA LEU A 54 -6.26 4.72 5.00
C LEU A 54 -6.84 4.28 6.35
N ILE A 55 -6.07 4.39 7.44
CA ILE A 55 -6.56 4.15 8.79
C ILE A 55 -7.58 5.22 9.19
N ARG A 56 -7.28 6.49 8.91
CA ARG A 56 -8.11 7.62 9.33
C ARG A 56 -9.49 7.63 8.67
N GLY A 57 -9.57 7.32 7.37
CA GLY A 57 -10.83 7.42 6.63
C GLY A 57 -10.86 6.60 5.34
N GLY A 58 -10.03 5.56 5.24
CA GLY A 58 -9.99 4.69 4.09
C GLY A 58 -9.51 5.38 2.80
N PRO A 59 -9.87 4.82 1.63
CA PRO A 59 -9.38 5.29 0.33
C PRO A 59 -9.80 6.73 0.00
N VAL A 60 -10.95 7.20 0.51
CA VAL A 60 -11.40 8.58 0.33
C VAL A 60 -10.44 9.56 1.00
N ALA A 61 -10.06 9.30 2.26
CA ALA A 61 -9.10 10.13 2.98
C ALA A 61 -7.69 10.11 2.33
N LEU A 62 -7.33 9.04 1.62
CA LEU A 62 -6.09 8.99 0.82
C LEU A 62 -6.18 9.95 -0.39
N VAL A 63 -7.29 9.94 -1.12
CA VAL A 63 -7.54 10.87 -2.22
C VAL A 63 -7.51 12.31 -1.74
N GLU A 64 -8.23 12.62 -0.67
CA GLU A 64 -8.30 13.97 -0.10
C GLU A 64 -6.92 14.47 0.36
N LYS A 65 -6.14 13.64 1.06
CA LYS A 65 -4.80 14.01 1.57
C LYS A 65 -3.85 14.43 0.45
N TYR A 66 -3.97 13.81 -0.72
CA TYR A 66 -3.08 14.06 -1.85
C TYR A 66 -3.74 14.85 -2.99
N ASN A 67 -4.99 15.30 -2.81
CA ASN A 67 -5.77 16.02 -3.81
C ASN A 67 -5.75 15.30 -5.18
N LEU A 68 -6.00 14.00 -5.18
CA LEU A 68 -5.95 13.17 -6.38
C LEU A 68 -7.22 13.33 -7.22
N PRO A 69 -7.14 13.30 -8.55
CA PRO A 69 -8.32 13.15 -9.38
C PRO A 69 -8.99 11.79 -9.12
N HIS A 70 -10.31 11.77 -9.12
CA HIS A 70 -11.11 10.56 -8.95
C HIS A 70 -12.37 10.60 -9.83
N ASP A 71 -12.90 9.43 -10.15
CA ASP A 71 -14.16 9.24 -10.86
C ASP A 71 -15.36 9.33 -9.90
N GLU A 72 -16.56 9.48 -10.46
CA GLU A 72 -17.80 9.55 -9.67
C GLU A 72 -18.15 8.22 -8.97
N ALA A 73 -17.69 7.09 -9.51
CA ALA A 73 -18.04 5.77 -9.00
C ALA A 73 -16.91 4.75 -9.18
N TYR A 74 -16.82 3.83 -8.22
CA TYR A 74 -15.86 2.73 -8.21
C TYR A 74 -16.57 1.43 -7.83
N ALA A 75 -16.06 0.29 -8.35
CA ALA A 75 -16.60 -1.03 -8.02
C ALA A 75 -16.64 -1.32 -6.50
N ASN A 76 -15.63 -0.84 -5.75
CA ASN A 76 -15.58 -0.87 -4.28
C ASN A 76 -14.44 0.03 -3.78
N ALA A 77 -14.28 0.11 -2.45
CA ALA A 77 -13.21 0.87 -1.82
C ALA A 77 -11.80 0.40 -2.24
N CYS A 78 -11.57 -0.91 -2.42
CA CYS A 78 -10.27 -1.42 -2.87
C CYS A 78 -9.93 -0.97 -4.30
N HIS A 79 -10.93 -0.86 -5.18
CA HIS A 79 -10.76 -0.32 -6.53
C HIS A 79 -10.27 1.14 -6.48
N LEU A 80 -10.96 1.99 -5.72
CA LEU A 80 -10.52 3.38 -5.49
C LEU A 80 -9.10 3.43 -4.90
N CYS A 81 -8.84 2.61 -3.87
CA CYS A 81 -7.53 2.54 -3.22
C CYS A 81 -6.41 2.16 -4.19
N CYS A 82 -6.66 1.22 -5.11
CA CYS A 82 -5.69 0.81 -6.12
C CYS A 82 -5.33 1.96 -7.05
N ILE A 83 -6.34 2.64 -7.61
CA ILE A 83 -6.16 3.76 -8.53
C ILE A 83 -5.44 4.93 -7.84
N ALA A 84 -5.87 5.31 -6.62
CA ALA A 84 -5.22 6.37 -5.86
C ALA A 84 -3.74 6.07 -5.58
N ARG A 85 -3.42 4.82 -5.21
CA ARG A 85 -2.02 4.41 -4.99
C ARG A 85 -1.22 4.39 -6.29
N GLN A 86 -1.79 3.96 -7.41
CA GLN A 86 -1.10 3.98 -8.70
C GLN A 86 -0.63 5.40 -9.06
N MET A 87 -1.47 6.42 -8.84
CA MET A 87 -1.11 7.83 -9.07
C MET A 87 -0.01 8.34 -8.13
N LEU A 88 0.15 7.73 -6.96
CA LEU A 88 1.15 8.09 -5.95
C LEU A 88 2.45 7.29 -6.08
N ARG A 89 2.53 6.35 -7.02
CA ARG A 89 3.62 5.39 -7.14
C ARG A 89 4.98 6.06 -7.30
N ASP A 90 5.08 7.03 -8.20
CA ASP A 90 6.34 7.77 -8.45
C ASP A 90 6.84 8.51 -7.21
N ARG A 91 5.92 8.93 -6.34
CA ARG A 91 6.25 9.64 -5.10
C ARG A 91 6.66 8.70 -3.98
N PHE A 92 6.14 7.49 -3.94
CA PHE A 92 6.38 6.52 -2.86
C PHE A 92 6.76 5.13 -3.40
N PRO A 93 7.82 5.00 -4.22
CA PRO A 93 8.12 3.76 -4.95
C PRO A 93 8.52 2.59 -4.04
N GLU A 94 9.04 2.85 -2.84
CA GLU A 94 9.43 1.82 -1.88
C GLU A 94 8.25 1.32 -1.03
N ILE A 95 7.23 2.15 -0.84
CA ILE A 95 6.01 1.80 -0.08
C ILE A 95 4.98 1.21 -1.01
N LEU A 96 4.83 1.77 -2.20
CA LEU A 96 3.91 1.28 -3.22
C LEU A 96 4.72 0.37 -4.12
N ALA A 97 4.86 -0.89 -3.75
CA ALA A 97 5.81 -1.80 -4.40
C ALA A 97 5.23 -3.21 -4.48
N PRO A 98 5.78 -4.08 -5.34
CA PRO A 98 6.65 -3.75 -6.47
C PRO A 98 5.84 -3.09 -7.61
N GLY A 99 6.52 -2.47 -8.58
CA GLY A 99 5.87 -1.82 -9.72
C GLY A 99 4.94 -2.74 -10.53
N GLN A 100 5.23 -4.04 -10.53
CA GLN A 100 4.43 -5.08 -11.18
C GLN A 100 3.00 -5.18 -10.62
N MET A 101 2.77 -4.82 -9.34
CA MET A 101 1.41 -4.73 -8.77
C MET A 101 0.59 -3.58 -9.36
N TYR A 102 1.28 -2.66 -10.04
CA TYR A 102 0.73 -1.47 -10.69
C TYR A 102 0.87 -1.52 -12.22
N GLY A 103 1.23 -2.69 -12.77
CA GLY A 103 1.34 -2.92 -14.20
C GLY A 103 2.68 -2.51 -14.83
N GLU A 104 3.67 -2.08 -14.05
CA GLU A 104 5.01 -1.83 -14.58
C GLU A 104 5.65 -3.15 -15.07
N GLY A 105 6.32 -3.09 -16.22
CA GLY A 105 6.98 -4.25 -16.82
C GLY A 105 6.04 -5.26 -17.49
N LEU A 106 4.72 -5.00 -17.50
CA LEU A 106 3.78 -5.67 -18.39
C LEU A 106 3.87 -5.00 -19.77
N ASN A 107 4.89 -5.36 -20.54
CA ASN A 107 4.91 -5.06 -21.97
C ASN A 107 3.86 -5.94 -22.65
N GLY A 108 2.70 -5.37 -22.94
CA GLY A 108 1.73 -5.87 -23.92
C GLY A 108 2.02 -5.28 -25.29
#